data_AF-A0A962H7Q7-F1
#
_entry.id   AF-A0A962H7Q7-F1
#
_cell.length_a   1.000
_cell.length_b   1.000
_cell.length_c   1.000
_cell.angle_alpha   90.00
_cell.angle_beta   90.00
_cell.angle_gamma   90.00
#
_symmetry.space_group_name_H-M   'P 1'
#
loop_
_entity.id
_entity.type
_entity.pdbx_description
1 polymer ?
#
loop_
_entity_poly.entity_id
_entity_poly.type
_entity_poly.pdbx_seq_one_letter_code
_entity_poly.pdbx_strand_id
1 'polypeptide(L)'
;ISADTPFTFQTLDRNGMLLNMSQTWHQVRPGELRADCGGCHAHSQQPLAFAQTAAAQPGYQPFDLSAVTPLLTRESGAPALRTENASLVSVEFLRDIRPILQARCVSCHQGANPAGALDLADLSEIDGLPGDYYRLAADSSATYGYPPVIPNRSWRQTNASRYVRRFQSRRSLLIWKLFGQRTDGWSNADHPTESVPGDESTLPAGASANEADLDFSGSIMPPPPAIPLSEDEKLTFVRWIDLGAPVDSGNSDYGWLLDDLRPTLTVSAPRAGNNASAVSALRFAFVDAHSGIDPASLAVSADFPVNGRPAGAELADLAADLGDGRRQIALQTPIELAENWHLRVAIADQQGNITRVVQAFSVSVGQDGVFADGYE
;
A
#
# COMPACT_ATOMS: atom_id res chain seq x y z
N ILE A 1 -10.52 -2.53 5.10
CA ILE A 1 -9.93 -2.06 3.81
C ILE A 1 -11.06 -1.96 2.80
N SER A 2 -10.94 -1.06 1.84
CA SER A 2 -11.90 -0.94 0.73
C SER A 2 -11.99 -2.23 -0.09
N ALA A 3 -13.20 -2.60 -0.49
CA ALA A 3 -13.43 -3.69 -1.44
C ALA A 3 -13.04 -3.27 -2.85
N ASP A 4 -12.94 -4.21 -3.80
CA ASP A 4 -12.56 -3.94 -5.21
C ASP A 4 -11.24 -3.15 -5.41
N THR A 5 -10.44 -3.00 -4.35
CA THR A 5 -9.11 -2.40 -4.36
C THR A 5 -8.05 -3.52 -4.31
N PRO A 6 -7.06 -3.52 -5.21
CA PRO A 6 -5.95 -4.46 -5.11
C PRO A 6 -5.09 -4.14 -3.89
N PHE A 7 -4.76 -5.16 -3.11
CA PHE A 7 -3.83 -5.02 -1.99
C PHE A 7 -2.86 -6.19 -1.94
N THR A 8 -1.72 -5.96 -1.28
CA THR A 8 -0.82 -7.02 -0.82
C THR A 8 -0.45 -6.72 0.63
N PHE A 9 0.24 -7.64 1.28
CA PHE A 9 0.63 -7.50 2.67
C PHE A 9 2.07 -7.95 2.89
N GLN A 10 2.71 -7.26 3.84
CA GLN A 10 4.06 -7.50 4.30
C GLN A 10 4.00 -7.79 5.80
N THR A 11 4.71 -8.81 6.25
CA THR A 11 4.93 -9.02 7.69
C THR A 11 6.09 -8.14 8.13
N LEU A 12 5.97 -7.53 9.30
CA LEU A 12 6.96 -6.61 9.83
C LEU A 12 7.61 -7.18 11.08
N ASP A 13 8.91 -6.91 11.26
CA ASP A 13 9.60 -7.17 12.52
C ASP A 13 9.27 -6.09 13.57
N ARG A 14 9.84 -6.24 14.76
CA ARG A 14 9.67 -5.28 15.87
C ARG A 14 10.18 -3.86 15.56
N ASN A 15 10.97 -3.69 14.51
CA ASN A 15 11.48 -2.39 14.07
C ASN A 15 10.67 -1.84 12.88
N GLY A 16 9.55 -2.46 12.52
CA GLY A 16 8.72 -2.03 11.39
C GLY A 16 9.31 -2.34 10.02
N MET A 17 10.27 -3.28 9.95
CA MET A 17 10.94 -3.64 8.72
C MET A 17 10.41 -4.96 8.16
N LEU A 18 10.29 -5.06 6.84
CA LEU A 18 9.77 -6.24 6.14
C LEU A 18 10.54 -7.52 6.46
N LEU A 19 9.82 -8.56 6.88
CA LEU A 19 10.32 -9.94 7.04
C LEU A 19 10.06 -10.77 5.79
N ASN A 20 8.82 -10.77 5.32
CA ASN A 20 8.41 -11.38 4.07
C ASN A 20 7.22 -10.61 3.49
N MET A 21 6.99 -10.78 2.19
CA MET A 21 5.87 -10.16 1.49
C MET A 21 5.10 -11.18 0.68
N SER A 22 3.79 -10.98 0.58
CA SER A 22 3.00 -11.61 -0.46
C SER A 22 3.40 -11.02 -1.82
N GLN A 23 3.89 -11.85 -2.73
CA GLN A 23 4.23 -11.46 -4.11
C GLN A 23 3.04 -11.62 -5.07
N THR A 24 1.82 -11.56 -4.55
CA THR A 24 0.58 -11.60 -5.34
C THR A 24 -0.41 -10.55 -4.88
N TRP A 25 -1.24 -10.10 -5.81
CA TRP A 25 -2.34 -9.19 -5.55
C TRP A 25 -3.53 -9.94 -4.97
N HIS A 26 -4.14 -9.35 -3.96
CA HIS A 26 -5.37 -9.78 -3.33
C HIS A 26 -6.45 -8.73 -3.56
N GLN A 27 -7.69 -9.17 -3.53
CA GLN A 27 -8.87 -8.31 -3.57
C GLN A 27 -10.02 -9.02 -2.87
N VAL A 28 -10.99 -8.26 -2.39
CA VAL A 28 -12.27 -8.77 -1.88
C VAL A 28 -13.40 -8.00 -2.52
N ARG A 29 -14.52 -8.67 -2.82
CA ARG A 29 -15.75 -8.02 -3.28
C ARG A 29 -16.51 -7.40 -2.11
N PRO A 30 -17.43 -6.44 -2.35
CA PRO A 30 -18.29 -5.91 -1.31
C PRO A 30 -19.03 -7.02 -0.56
N GLY A 31 -18.82 -7.11 0.76
CA GLY A 31 -19.41 -8.14 1.63
C GLY A 31 -18.68 -9.49 1.66
N GLU A 32 -17.62 -9.67 0.86
CA GLU A 32 -16.77 -10.86 0.92
C GLU A 32 -15.90 -10.85 2.18
N LEU A 33 -15.79 -12.00 2.84
CA LEU A 33 -14.87 -12.24 3.94
C LEU A 33 -13.79 -13.22 3.50
N ARG A 34 -12.52 -12.83 3.63
CA ARG A 34 -11.37 -13.74 3.48
C ARG A 34 -10.68 -13.94 4.82
N ALA A 35 -10.91 -15.11 5.42
CA ALA A 35 -10.38 -15.51 6.71
C ALA A 35 -9.74 -16.91 6.68
N ASP A 36 -9.44 -17.42 5.49
CA ASP A 36 -9.13 -18.83 5.20
C ASP A 36 -7.70 -19.08 4.68
N CYS A 37 -6.81 -18.08 4.74
CA CYS A 37 -5.44 -18.21 4.22
C CYS A 37 -4.59 -19.27 4.94
N GLY A 38 -4.92 -19.63 6.19
CA GLY A 38 -4.26 -20.68 6.97
C GLY A 38 -2.80 -20.41 7.39
N GLY A 39 -2.12 -19.46 6.75
CA GLY A 39 -0.74 -19.05 7.02
C GLY A 39 -0.12 -18.28 5.85
N CYS A 40 1.06 -17.69 6.05
CA CYS A 40 1.78 -16.99 4.99
C CYS A 40 2.43 -17.98 4.02
N HIS A 41 1.89 -18.13 2.80
CA HIS A 41 2.42 -19.03 1.76
C HIS A 41 2.51 -20.51 2.21
N ALA A 42 1.58 -20.94 3.07
CA ALA A 42 1.57 -22.24 3.75
C ALA A 42 0.95 -23.37 2.91
N HIS A 43 1.19 -23.42 1.60
CA HIS A 43 0.57 -24.39 0.69
C HIS A 43 0.99 -25.85 0.96
N SER A 44 2.13 -26.06 1.59
CA SER A 44 2.70 -27.38 1.90
C SER A 44 2.57 -27.76 3.38
N GLN A 45 1.78 -27.02 4.16
CA GLN A 45 1.57 -27.28 5.58
C GLN A 45 0.08 -27.32 5.92
N GLN A 46 -0.26 -27.96 7.04
CA GLN A 46 -1.64 -27.95 7.53
C GLN A 46 -2.04 -26.50 7.86
N PRO A 47 -3.12 -25.97 7.26
CA PRO A 47 -3.54 -24.60 7.53
C PRO A 47 -4.02 -24.44 8.97
N LEU A 48 -3.71 -23.30 9.58
CA LEU A 48 -4.24 -22.94 10.89
C LEU A 48 -5.73 -22.60 10.76
N ALA A 49 -6.57 -23.24 11.57
CA ALA A 49 -7.99 -22.95 11.59
C ALA A 49 -8.24 -21.55 12.16
N PHE A 50 -8.97 -20.70 11.43
CA PHE A 50 -9.24 -19.31 11.83
C PHE A 50 -9.78 -19.21 13.26
N ALA A 51 -10.72 -20.09 13.63
CA ALA A 51 -11.33 -20.15 14.96
C ALA A 51 -10.32 -20.34 16.12
N GLN A 52 -9.11 -20.80 15.84
CA GLN A 52 -8.04 -20.99 16.83
C GLN A 52 -7.08 -19.79 16.93
N THR A 53 -7.28 -18.75 16.11
CA THR A 53 -6.42 -17.57 16.08
C THR A 53 -6.86 -16.52 17.11
N ALA A 54 -5.97 -15.58 17.42
CA ALA A 54 -6.31 -14.39 18.20
C ALA A 54 -7.41 -13.54 17.53
N ALA A 55 -7.41 -13.49 16.20
CA ALA A 55 -8.38 -12.72 15.41
C ALA A 55 -9.81 -13.27 15.46
N ALA A 56 -9.98 -14.55 15.84
CA ALA A 56 -11.30 -15.15 16.03
C ALA A 56 -11.80 -15.09 17.48
N GLN A 57 -10.99 -14.59 18.43
CA GLN A 57 -11.40 -14.54 19.82
C GLN A 57 -12.48 -13.46 20.05
N PRO A 58 -13.43 -13.68 20.98
CA PRO A 58 -14.38 -12.66 21.37
C PRO A 58 -13.67 -11.37 21.81
N GLY A 59 -14.13 -10.23 21.30
CA GLY A 59 -13.58 -8.93 21.63
C GLY A 59 -12.41 -8.47 20.75
N TYR A 60 -11.90 -9.30 19.84
CA TYR A 60 -10.98 -8.83 18.80
C TYR A 60 -11.69 -7.78 17.92
N GLN A 61 -11.09 -6.61 17.78
CA GLN A 61 -11.59 -5.53 16.94
C GLN A 61 -10.72 -5.42 15.69
N PRO A 62 -11.23 -5.79 14.50
CA PRO A 62 -10.52 -5.55 13.25
C PRO A 62 -10.27 -4.05 13.06
N PHE A 63 -9.11 -3.70 12.48
CA PHE A 63 -8.85 -2.32 12.08
C PHE A 63 -9.69 -1.94 10.87
N ASP A 64 -10.41 -0.83 10.97
CA ASP A 64 -11.06 -0.23 9.81
C ASP A 64 -10.06 0.60 8.99
N LEU A 65 -9.35 -0.11 8.11
CA LEU A 65 -8.39 0.47 7.18
C LEU A 65 -9.03 1.28 6.04
N SER A 66 -10.33 1.58 6.10
CA SER A 66 -10.97 2.48 5.13
C SER A 66 -10.99 3.94 5.60
N ALA A 67 -10.80 4.20 6.90
CA ALA A 67 -10.86 5.54 7.49
C ALA A 67 -9.54 5.98 8.11
N VAL A 68 -8.77 5.04 8.67
CA VAL A 68 -7.52 5.32 9.39
C VAL A 68 -6.43 4.33 9.00
N THR A 69 -5.18 4.78 9.09
CA THR A 69 -4.00 3.96 8.82
C THR A 69 -3.17 3.82 10.09
N PRO A 70 -3.15 2.64 10.73
CA PRO A 70 -2.23 2.36 11.83
C PRO A 70 -0.81 2.16 11.27
N LEU A 71 0.14 2.95 11.74
CA LEU A 71 1.55 2.85 11.41
C LEU A 71 2.33 2.33 12.61
N LEU A 72 3.10 1.26 12.39
CA LEU A 72 4.08 0.81 13.36
C LEU A 72 5.16 1.89 13.53
N THR A 73 5.33 2.39 14.75
CA THR A 73 6.39 3.32 15.14
C THR A 73 7.19 2.76 16.31
N ARG A 74 8.11 3.55 16.87
CA ARG A 74 8.87 3.19 18.07
C ARG A 74 8.82 4.30 19.11
N GLU A 75 8.48 3.92 20.33
CA GLU A 75 8.48 4.80 21.50
C GLU A 75 9.39 4.20 22.56
N SER A 76 10.35 4.99 23.05
CA SER A 76 11.33 4.54 24.06
C SER A 76 12.04 3.22 23.70
N GLY A 77 12.25 2.97 22.41
CA GLY A 77 12.91 1.77 21.89
C GLY A 77 12.00 0.53 21.73
N ALA A 78 10.73 0.61 22.11
CA ALA A 78 9.75 -0.46 21.94
C ALA A 78 8.81 -0.20 20.75
N PRO A 79 8.24 -1.24 20.12
CA PRO A 79 7.22 -1.07 19.09
C PRO A 79 5.98 -0.38 19.66
N ALA A 80 5.45 0.59 18.92
CA ALA A 80 4.23 1.33 19.25
C ALA A 80 3.38 1.54 17.98
N LEU A 81 2.14 2.02 18.14
CA LEU A 81 1.26 2.36 17.01
C LEU A 81 0.99 3.86 17.00
N ARG A 82 1.19 4.47 15.84
CA ARG A 82 0.70 5.82 15.52
C ARG A 82 -0.46 5.67 14.54
N THR A 83 -1.61 6.26 14.84
CA THR A 83 -2.77 6.23 13.95
C THR A 83 -2.82 7.51 13.13
N GLU A 84 -2.80 7.38 11.81
CA GLU A 84 -3.05 8.47 10.89
C GLU A 84 -4.52 8.53 10.52
N ASN A 85 -5.09 9.74 10.55
CA ASN A 85 -6.46 10.02 10.11
C ASN A 85 -6.53 10.12 8.57
N ALA A 86 -6.08 9.07 7.90
CA ALA A 86 -6.09 8.91 6.46
C ALA A 86 -6.33 7.44 6.10
N SER A 87 -7.10 7.20 5.05
CA SER A 87 -7.36 5.86 4.48
C SER A 87 -6.12 5.22 3.84
N LEU A 88 -5.19 6.05 3.36
CA LEU A 88 -3.94 5.63 2.75
C LEU A 88 -2.79 6.53 3.21
N VAL A 89 -1.67 5.92 3.59
CA VAL A 89 -0.39 6.60 3.79
C VAL A 89 0.63 5.98 2.85
N SER A 90 1.23 6.81 2.00
CA SER A 90 2.30 6.43 1.08
C SER A 90 3.58 7.17 1.46
N VAL A 91 4.75 6.63 1.08
CA VAL A 91 6.04 7.32 1.22
C VAL A 91 6.69 7.37 -0.16
N GLU A 92 7.03 8.58 -0.61
CA GLU A 92 7.59 8.86 -1.94
C GLU A 92 8.91 9.63 -1.81
N PHE A 93 9.85 9.39 -2.72
CA PHE A 93 11.21 9.90 -2.61
C PHE A 93 11.29 11.44 -2.55
N LEU A 94 10.72 12.15 -3.52
CA LEU A 94 10.83 13.62 -3.61
C LEU A 94 10.12 14.32 -2.44
N ARG A 95 8.95 13.81 -2.05
CA ARG A 95 8.10 14.38 -1.01
C ARG A 95 8.62 14.10 0.38
N ASP A 96 9.03 12.86 0.67
CA ASP A 96 9.24 12.41 2.05
C ASP A 96 10.70 12.09 2.37
N ILE A 97 11.51 11.67 1.39
CA ILE A 97 12.89 11.22 1.61
C ILE A 97 13.90 12.33 1.33
N ARG A 98 13.81 12.99 0.18
CA ARG A 98 14.75 14.04 -0.24
C ARG A 98 14.86 15.14 0.82
N PRO A 99 13.79 15.67 1.44
CA PRO A 99 13.93 16.70 2.47
C PRO A 99 14.81 16.25 3.64
N ILE A 100 14.71 14.97 4.05
CA ILE A 100 15.54 14.41 5.12
C ILE A 100 17.00 14.29 4.64
N LEU A 101 17.24 13.81 3.42
CA LEU A 101 18.59 13.71 2.85
C LEU A 101 19.28 15.08 2.77
N GLN A 102 18.57 16.09 2.27
CA GLN A 102 19.07 17.45 2.15
C GLN A 102 19.40 18.06 3.52
N ALA A 103 18.56 17.82 4.53
CA ALA A 103 18.76 18.36 5.87
C ALA A 103 19.85 17.62 6.68
N ARG A 104 20.01 16.31 6.48
CA ARG A 104 20.79 15.43 7.39
C ARG A 104 22.02 14.77 6.77
N CYS A 105 22.12 14.69 5.44
CA CYS A 105 23.12 13.86 4.77
C CYS A 105 24.03 14.64 3.83
N VAL A 106 23.49 15.59 3.07
CA VAL A 106 24.19 16.28 1.98
C VAL A 106 25.48 16.96 2.40
N SER A 107 25.58 17.48 3.64
CA SER A 107 26.80 18.15 4.12
C SER A 107 28.08 17.30 4.01
N CYS A 108 27.95 15.97 4.08
CA CYS A 108 29.07 15.03 3.96
C CYS A 108 29.00 14.18 2.67
N HIS A 109 27.80 14.04 2.11
CA HIS A 109 27.51 13.24 0.91
C HIS A 109 27.42 14.14 -0.32
N GLN A 110 28.47 14.93 -0.59
CA GLN A 110 28.53 15.85 -1.72
C GLN A 110 29.95 16.07 -2.24
N GLY A 111 30.06 16.66 -3.44
CA GLY A 111 31.32 17.09 -4.03
C GLY A 111 32.13 15.95 -4.67
N ALA A 112 33.42 16.20 -4.92
CA ALA A 112 34.26 15.27 -5.69
C ALA A 112 34.63 13.98 -4.96
N ASN A 113 34.62 13.99 -3.62
CA ASN A 113 34.95 12.83 -2.78
C ASN A 113 33.87 12.65 -1.70
N PRO A 114 32.63 12.34 -2.10
CA PRO A 114 31.52 12.26 -1.17
C PRO A 114 31.71 11.06 -0.22
N ALA A 115 31.27 11.22 1.04
CA ALA A 115 31.33 10.13 2.01
C ALA A 115 30.62 8.86 1.49
N GLY A 116 31.25 7.70 1.70
CA GLY A 116 30.72 6.42 1.23
C GLY A 116 30.60 6.29 -0.29
N ALA A 117 31.22 7.18 -1.06
CA ALA A 117 31.08 7.26 -2.52
C ALA A 117 29.63 7.50 -3.00
N LEU A 118 28.85 8.27 -2.22
CA LEU A 118 27.46 8.62 -2.51
C LEU A 118 27.29 10.14 -2.47
N ASP A 119 27.11 10.76 -3.63
CA ASP A 119 26.79 12.19 -3.75
C ASP A 119 25.29 12.39 -3.93
N LEU A 120 24.67 12.94 -2.88
CA LEU A 120 23.25 13.26 -2.74
C LEU A 120 22.92 14.72 -3.06
N ALA A 121 23.92 15.53 -3.42
CA ALA A 121 23.73 16.93 -3.82
C ALA A 121 23.49 17.08 -5.33
N ASP A 122 23.80 16.05 -6.12
CA ASP A 122 23.53 16.07 -7.55
C ASP A 122 22.04 15.87 -7.83
N LEU A 123 21.38 16.94 -8.27
CA LEU A 123 19.98 16.93 -8.67
C LEU A 123 19.81 16.93 -10.20
N SER A 124 20.90 16.73 -10.96
CA SER A 124 20.82 16.63 -12.43
C SER A 124 20.00 15.41 -12.85
N GLU A 125 19.43 15.47 -14.04
CA GLU A 125 18.66 14.36 -14.59
C GLU A 125 19.61 13.27 -15.14
N ILE A 126 19.39 12.03 -14.72
CA ILE A 126 20.09 10.82 -15.18
C ILE A 126 19.02 9.81 -15.54
N ASP A 127 18.92 9.45 -16.83
CA ASP A 127 17.91 8.54 -17.38
C ASP A 127 16.46 8.90 -16.98
N GLY A 128 16.11 10.19 -16.98
CA GLY A 128 14.78 10.67 -16.60
C GLY A 128 14.49 10.65 -15.09
N LEU A 129 15.51 10.41 -14.26
CA LEU A 129 15.42 10.41 -12.80
C LEU A 129 16.32 11.49 -12.20
N PRO A 130 15.98 12.07 -11.05
CA PRO A 130 16.91 12.93 -10.33
C PRO A 130 18.17 12.18 -9.87
N GLY A 131 19.34 12.81 -9.97
CA GLY A 131 20.63 12.17 -9.73
C GLY A 131 20.81 11.63 -8.32
N ASP A 132 20.27 12.32 -7.31
CA ASP A 132 20.27 11.91 -5.91
C ASP A 132 19.48 10.61 -5.71
N TYR A 133 18.31 10.51 -6.34
CA TYR A 133 17.55 9.26 -6.40
C TYR A 133 18.30 8.18 -7.18
N TYR A 134 18.82 8.50 -8.37
CA TYR A 134 19.44 7.51 -9.25
C TYR A 134 20.61 6.81 -8.54
N ARG A 135 21.52 7.58 -7.97
CA ARG A 135 22.70 7.05 -7.26
C ARG A 135 22.32 6.28 -5.99
N LEU A 136 21.23 6.69 -5.33
CA LEU A 136 20.77 6.02 -4.11
C LEU A 136 19.98 4.74 -4.41
N ALA A 137 19.14 4.72 -5.44
CA ALA A 137 18.08 3.72 -5.61
C ALA A 137 17.75 3.36 -7.08
N ALA A 138 18.59 3.69 -8.06
CA ALA A 138 18.44 3.23 -9.45
C ALA A 138 19.75 2.87 -10.19
N ASP A 139 20.92 2.96 -9.55
CA ASP A 139 22.23 2.64 -10.13
C ASP A 139 22.57 1.13 -10.11
N SER A 140 21.74 0.30 -10.76
CA SER A 140 21.98 -1.15 -10.81
C SER A 140 23.23 -1.54 -11.61
N SER A 141 23.63 -0.71 -12.58
CA SER A 141 24.85 -0.88 -13.38
C SER A 141 26.13 -0.53 -12.61
N ALA A 142 26.02 -0.01 -11.39
CA ALA A 142 27.15 0.45 -10.57
C ALA A 142 28.04 1.47 -11.30
N THR A 143 27.40 2.40 -12.00
CA THR A 143 28.08 3.54 -12.65
C THR A 143 28.69 4.46 -11.60
N TYR A 144 28.08 4.52 -10.42
CA TYR A 144 28.48 5.35 -9.29
C TYR A 144 28.79 4.49 -8.05
N GLY A 145 29.51 5.09 -7.10
CA GLY A 145 29.89 4.41 -5.87
C GLY A 145 30.88 3.26 -6.07
N TYR A 146 30.93 2.36 -5.08
CA TYR A 146 31.74 1.14 -5.17
C TYR A 146 30.95 0.03 -5.86
N PRO A 147 31.48 -0.60 -6.94
CA PRO A 147 30.79 -1.66 -7.64
C PRO A 147 30.69 -2.94 -6.77
N PRO A 148 29.76 -3.86 -7.09
CA PRO A 148 29.79 -5.19 -6.50
C PRO A 148 30.99 -5.98 -7.02
N VAL A 149 31.45 -6.93 -6.22
CA VAL A 149 32.62 -7.77 -6.53
C VAL A 149 32.31 -8.97 -7.41
N ILE A 150 31.06 -9.15 -7.84
CA ILE A 150 30.70 -10.23 -8.75
C ILE A 150 31.22 -9.98 -10.18
N PRO A 151 31.42 -11.04 -11.00
CA PRO A 151 32.13 -10.92 -12.28
C PRO A 151 31.58 -9.89 -13.27
N ASN A 152 30.25 -9.70 -13.32
CA ASN A 152 29.63 -8.74 -14.23
C ASN A 152 29.62 -7.30 -13.70
N ARG A 153 30.11 -7.05 -12.47
CA ARG A 153 30.19 -5.74 -11.82
C ARG A 153 28.84 -4.99 -11.72
N SER A 154 27.71 -5.68 -11.82
CA SER A 154 26.38 -5.08 -11.73
C SER A 154 25.64 -5.57 -10.50
N TRP A 155 24.88 -4.70 -9.85
CA TRP A 155 23.97 -5.10 -8.80
C TRP A 155 22.88 -6.00 -9.37
N ARG A 156 22.47 -7.02 -8.60
CA ARG A 156 21.52 -8.05 -9.05
C ARG A 156 20.36 -8.22 -8.07
N GLN A 157 19.34 -8.98 -8.48
CA GLN A 157 18.12 -9.21 -7.69
C GLN A 157 17.42 -7.88 -7.38
N THR A 158 17.12 -7.60 -6.11
CA THR A 158 16.44 -6.38 -5.69
C THR A 158 17.40 -5.25 -5.30
N ASN A 159 18.72 -5.43 -5.42
CA ASN A 159 19.67 -4.32 -5.27
C ASN A 159 19.45 -3.31 -6.39
N ALA A 160 18.96 -2.13 -6.01
CA ALA A 160 18.82 -1.02 -6.94
C ALA A 160 20.10 -0.17 -7.00
N SER A 161 20.96 -0.29 -6.00
CA SER A 161 22.31 0.29 -5.93
C SER A 161 23.12 -0.47 -4.86
N ARG A 162 24.29 0.05 -4.49
CA ARG A 162 25.04 -0.38 -3.29
C ARG A 162 24.24 -0.19 -2.01
N TYR A 163 23.43 0.86 -1.94
CA TYR A 163 22.86 1.38 -0.69
C TYR A 163 21.47 0.84 -0.40
N VAL A 164 20.69 0.56 -1.46
CA VAL A 164 19.26 0.18 -1.35
C VAL A 164 18.99 -1.17 -2.02
N ARG A 165 18.37 -2.07 -1.28
CA ARG A 165 17.67 -3.27 -1.77
C ARG A 165 16.16 -3.03 -1.70
N ARG A 166 15.50 -2.85 -2.85
CA ARG A 166 14.05 -2.62 -2.92
C ARG A 166 13.29 -3.78 -2.28
N PHE A 167 12.19 -3.47 -1.59
CA PHE A 167 11.37 -4.44 -0.85
C PHE A 167 12.12 -5.23 0.23
N GLN A 168 13.29 -4.74 0.69
CA GLN A 168 14.17 -5.40 1.65
C GLN A 168 14.96 -4.36 2.48
N SER A 169 14.26 -3.52 3.24
CA SER A 169 14.86 -2.51 4.11
C SER A 169 15.89 -3.11 5.08
N ARG A 170 15.58 -4.27 5.68
CA ARG A 170 16.48 -4.99 6.60
C ARG A 170 17.82 -5.37 6.00
N ARG A 171 17.90 -5.50 4.67
CA ARG A 171 19.11 -5.90 3.93
C ARG A 171 19.78 -4.75 3.18
N SER A 172 19.30 -3.51 3.39
CA SER A 172 19.82 -2.32 2.74
C SER A 172 20.92 -1.67 3.58
N LEU A 173 22.10 -1.43 2.98
CA LEU A 173 23.22 -0.79 3.68
C LEU A 173 22.83 0.57 4.28
N LEU A 174 21.98 1.34 3.59
CA LEU A 174 21.45 2.61 4.12
C LEU A 174 20.80 2.40 5.49
N ILE A 175 19.91 1.42 5.61
CA ILE A 175 19.21 1.13 6.88
C ILE A 175 20.20 0.68 7.95
N TRP A 176 21.21 -0.13 7.61
CA TRP A 176 22.23 -0.50 8.60
C TRP A 176 22.99 0.71 9.14
N LYS A 177 23.31 1.69 8.27
CA LYS A 177 23.95 2.94 8.66
C LYS A 177 23.03 3.81 9.52
N LEU A 178 21.74 3.89 9.21
CA LEU A 178 20.77 4.67 9.99
C LEU A 178 20.46 4.05 11.37
N PHE A 179 20.58 2.72 11.50
CA PHE A 179 20.36 2.01 12.76
C PHE A 179 21.66 1.71 13.53
N GLY A 180 22.82 1.91 12.90
CA GLY A 180 24.14 1.67 13.51
C GLY A 180 24.48 0.20 13.70
N GLN A 181 23.82 -0.71 12.98
CA GLN A 181 24.04 -2.15 13.02
C GLN A 181 23.37 -2.83 11.82
N ARG A 182 23.76 -4.07 11.52
CA ARG A 182 22.97 -4.92 10.62
C ARG A 182 21.58 -5.17 11.19
N THR A 183 20.56 -5.17 10.34
CA THR A 183 19.16 -5.35 10.73
C THR A 183 18.48 -6.58 10.13
N ASP A 184 19.21 -7.34 9.31
CA ASP A 184 18.75 -8.57 8.64
C ASP A 184 18.85 -9.84 9.50
N GLY A 185 19.57 -9.77 10.63
CA GLY A 185 19.77 -10.89 11.54
C GLY A 185 21.05 -11.67 11.27
N TRP A 186 21.88 -11.22 10.32
CA TRP A 186 23.24 -11.70 10.11
C TRP A 186 24.25 -10.78 10.79
N SER A 187 25.42 -11.33 11.02
CA SER A 187 26.67 -10.64 11.33
C SER A 187 27.50 -10.48 10.04
N ASN A 188 28.52 -9.61 10.08
CA ASN A 188 29.47 -9.51 8.96
C ASN A 188 30.22 -10.82 8.69
N ALA A 189 30.35 -11.71 9.67
CA ALA A 189 31.08 -12.97 9.52
C ALA A 189 30.29 -14.06 8.76
N ASP A 190 28.98 -13.87 8.58
CA ASP A 190 28.11 -14.86 7.91
C ASP A 190 28.28 -14.87 6.39
N HIS A 191 28.89 -13.83 5.81
CA HIS A 191 29.17 -13.71 4.39
C HIS A 191 30.60 -13.21 4.16
N PRO A 192 31.29 -13.66 3.09
CA PRO A 192 32.55 -13.05 2.70
C PRO A 192 32.33 -11.62 2.22
N THR A 193 33.24 -10.71 2.57
CA THR A 193 33.17 -9.29 2.18
C THR A 193 34.55 -8.81 1.77
N GLU A 194 34.63 -7.94 0.77
CA GLU A 194 35.88 -7.34 0.34
C GLU A 194 36.44 -6.37 1.39
N SER A 195 37.75 -6.44 1.68
CA SER A 195 38.37 -5.51 2.64
C SER A 195 38.58 -4.11 2.07
N VAL A 196 38.61 -3.97 0.75
CA VAL A 196 38.56 -2.70 0.02
C VAL A 196 37.27 -2.65 -0.80
N PRO A 197 36.31 -1.75 -0.49
CA PRO A 197 35.02 -1.69 -1.16
C PRO A 197 35.09 -1.73 -2.69
N GLY A 198 34.42 -2.71 -3.30
CA GLY A 198 34.39 -2.93 -4.75
C GLY A 198 35.64 -3.56 -5.37
N ASP A 199 36.62 -3.99 -4.59
CA ASP A 199 37.80 -4.72 -5.06
C ASP A 199 37.71 -6.22 -4.73
N GLU A 200 37.29 -7.01 -5.72
CA GLU A 200 37.17 -8.48 -5.64
C GLU A 200 38.47 -9.16 -5.19
N SER A 201 39.64 -8.60 -5.53
CA SER A 201 40.94 -9.19 -5.17
C SER A 201 41.20 -9.20 -3.66
N THR A 202 40.39 -8.46 -2.91
CA THR A 202 40.51 -8.30 -1.45
C THR A 202 39.50 -9.12 -0.67
N LEU A 203 38.78 -10.04 -1.34
CA LEU A 203 37.95 -11.06 -0.72
C LEU A 203 38.81 -12.07 0.07
N PRO A 204 38.24 -12.71 1.10
CA PRO A 204 38.90 -13.82 1.80
C PRO A 204 39.32 -14.92 0.82
N ALA A 205 40.51 -15.51 1.03
CA ALA A 205 41.04 -16.54 0.16
C ALA A 205 40.07 -17.74 0.05
N GLY A 206 39.73 -18.12 -1.19
CA GLY A 206 38.81 -19.21 -1.47
C GLY A 206 37.32 -18.84 -1.40
N ALA A 207 36.97 -17.60 -1.04
CA ALA A 207 35.60 -17.13 -1.08
C ALA A 207 35.08 -17.00 -2.52
N SER A 208 33.81 -17.37 -2.71
CA SER A 208 33.10 -17.10 -3.95
C SER A 208 32.57 -15.67 -3.95
N ALA A 209 32.89 -14.87 -4.97
CA ALA A 209 32.32 -13.54 -5.12
C ALA A 209 30.77 -13.56 -5.18
N ASN A 210 30.18 -14.68 -5.64
CA ASN A 210 28.72 -14.84 -5.66
C ASN A 210 28.09 -15.02 -4.28
N GLU A 211 28.88 -15.36 -3.26
CA GLU A 211 28.43 -15.50 -1.87
C GLU A 211 28.64 -14.22 -1.06
N ALA A 212 29.31 -13.22 -1.66
CA ALA A 212 29.66 -11.99 -0.97
C ALA A 212 28.45 -11.11 -0.65
N ASP A 213 28.49 -10.48 0.52
CA ASP A 213 27.54 -9.45 0.94
C ASP A 213 28.30 -8.20 1.43
N LEU A 214 27.57 -7.13 1.69
CA LEU A 214 28.16 -5.92 2.27
C LEU A 214 28.29 -6.08 3.79
N ASP A 215 29.26 -5.37 4.36
CA ASP A 215 29.43 -5.25 5.81
C ASP A 215 28.79 -3.98 6.36
N PHE A 216 28.26 -4.07 7.59
CA PHE A 216 28.13 -2.88 8.42
C PHE A 216 29.51 -2.52 8.99
N SER A 217 30.00 -1.33 8.68
CA SER A 217 31.27 -0.80 9.17
C SER A 217 31.11 0.59 9.78
N GLY A 218 32.04 1.02 10.63
CA GLY A 218 31.98 2.35 11.25
C GLY A 218 30.86 2.51 12.28
N SER A 219 30.24 3.68 12.33
CA SER A 219 29.19 4.03 13.29
C SER A 219 27.83 4.26 12.62
N ILE A 220 26.81 4.50 13.45
CA ILE A 220 25.54 5.09 13.03
C ILE A 220 25.76 6.39 12.25
N MET A 221 24.86 6.66 11.28
CA MET A 221 24.84 7.87 10.47
C MET A 221 23.59 8.72 10.77
N PRO A 222 23.70 10.05 10.75
CA PRO A 222 24.96 10.80 10.65
C PRO A 222 25.82 10.65 11.91
N PRO A 223 27.16 10.70 11.81
CA PRO A 223 28.05 10.51 12.95
C PRO A 223 28.14 11.79 13.80
N PRO A 224 28.54 11.70 15.09
CA PRO A 224 28.80 12.88 15.91
C PRO A 224 29.76 13.86 15.21
N PRO A 225 29.55 15.19 15.34
CA PRO A 225 28.63 15.85 16.26
C PRO A 225 27.19 16.00 15.73
N ALA A 226 26.86 15.47 14.54
CA ALA A 226 25.51 15.50 14.03
C ALA A 226 24.57 14.63 14.88
N ILE A 227 23.30 15.04 14.96
CA ILE A 227 22.28 14.33 15.73
C ILE A 227 21.75 13.17 14.86
N PRO A 228 21.72 11.93 15.37
CA PRO A 228 21.08 10.81 14.68
C PRO A 228 19.63 11.12 14.30
N LEU A 229 19.15 10.49 13.23
CA LEU A 229 17.75 10.62 12.81
C LEU A 229 16.80 10.20 13.93
N SER A 230 15.64 10.85 13.99
CA SER A 230 14.53 10.41 14.84
C SER A 230 14.03 9.03 14.40
N GLU A 231 13.29 8.34 15.28
CA GLU A 231 12.72 7.03 14.93
C GLU A 231 11.73 7.13 13.75
N ASP A 232 10.93 8.20 13.69
CA ASP A 232 10.04 8.42 12.55
C ASP A 232 10.81 8.72 11.26
N GLU A 233 11.88 9.54 11.29
CA GLU A 233 12.74 9.77 10.11
C GLU A 233 13.33 8.45 9.61
N LYS A 234 13.85 7.59 10.50
CA LYS A 234 14.36 6.25 10.13
C LYS A 234 13.27 5.37 9.53
N LEU A 235 12.08 5.35 10.13
CA LEU A 235 10.97 4.55 9.65
C LEU A 235 10.39 5.06 8.33
N THR A 236 10.53 6.35 8.01
CA THR A 236 10.22 6.87 6.66
C THR A 236 11.13 6.22 5.61
N PHE A 237 12.43 6.10 5.86
CA PHE A 237 13.33 5.35 4.97
C PHE A 237 12.99 3.87 4.87
N VAL A 238 12.67 3.22 6.00
CA VAL A 238 12.26 1.81 6.02
C VAL A 238 11.03 1.59 5.14
N ARG A 239 9.96 2.38 5.35
CA ARG A 239 8.72 2.28 4.58
C ARG A 239 8.95 2.57 3.11
N TRP A 240 9.74 3.60 2.78
CA TRP A 240 10.07 3.91 1.39
C TRP A 240 10.76 2.74 0.69
N ILE A 241 11.80 2.14 1.29
CA ILE A 241 12.48 0.99 0.70
C ILE A 241 11.56 -0.22 0.59
N ASP A 242 10.75 -0.50 1.62
CA ASP A 242 9.84 -1.64 1.65
C ASP A 242 8.63 -1.48 0.71
N LEU A 243 8.28 -0.25 0.32
CA LEU A 243 7.35 0.05 -0.78
C LEU A 243 7.99 -0.12 -2.18
N GLY A 244 9.30 -0.40 -2.25
CA GLY A 244 10.02 -0.54 -3.52
C GLY A 244 10.81 0.69 -3.93
N ALA A 245 11.04 1.62 -3.01
CA ALA A 245 11.70 2.90 -3.22
C ALA A 245 11.02 3.76 -4.30
N PRO A 246 9.71 4.02 -4.23
CA PRO A 246 9.01 4.79 -5.26
C PRO A 246 9.55 6.22 -5.39
N VAL A 247 9.53 6.71 -6.62
CA VAL A 247 9.77 8.10 -7.00
C VAL A 247 8.70 8.50 -8.01
N ASP A 248 8.13 9.68 -7.84
CA ASP A 248 7.22 10.24 -8.84
C ASP A 248 8.01 11.13 -9.81
N SER A 249 8.16 10.68 -11.06
CA SER A 249 8.85 11.46 -12.09
C SER A 249 8.00 12.61 -12.66
N GLY A 250 6.76 12.78 -12.19
CA GLY A 250 5.84 13.81 -12.67
C GLY A 250 5.17 13.45 -14.00
N ASN A 251 5.22 12.18 -14.40
CA ASN A 251 4.49 11.69 -15.57
C ASN A 251 2.98 11.62 -15.23
N SER A 252 2.17 12.43 -15.92
CA SER A 252 0.71 12.49 -15.71
C SER A 252 -0.01 11.18 -16.04
N ASP A 253 0.61 10.31 -16.83
CA ASP A 253 -0.03 9.08 -17.32
C ASP A 253 0.32 7.86 -16.48
N TYR A 254 1.44 7.90 -15.73
CA TYR A 254 1.99 6.73 -15.00
C TYR A 254 2.73 7.10 -13.69
N GLY A 255 2.40 8.23 -13.06
CA GLY A 255 3.06 8.70 -11.84
C GLY A 255 2.72 7.85 -10.60
N TRP A 256 3.61 7.81 -9.61
CA TRP A 256 3.37 7.08 -8.35
C TRP A 256 2.17 7.64 -7.57
N LEU A 257 1.92 8.94 -7.68
CA LEU A 257 0.81 9.62 -7.02
C LEU A 257 -0.44 9.74 -7.92
N LEU A 258 -0.39 9.19 -9.14
CA LEU A 258 -1.57 9.07 -10.00
C LEU A 258 -2.57 8.11 -9.36
N ASP A 259 -3.84 8.51 -9.36
CA ASP A 259 -4.94 7.63 -8.98
C ASP A 259 -5.61 7.10 -10.24
N ASP A 260 -5.30 5.87 -10.62
CA ASP A 260 -5.93 5.17 -11.74
C ASP A 260 -7.01 4.17 -11.29
N LEU A 261 -7.23 4.09 -9.97
CA LEU A 261 -8.26 3.23 -9.40
C LEU A 261 -9.59 3.97 -9.39
N ARG A 262 -10.65 3.26 -9.73
CA ARG A 262 -11.99 3.81 -9.63
C ARG A 262 -12.51 3.68 -8.20
N PRO A 263 -13.35 4.62 -7.73
CA PRO A 263 -14.04 4.48 -6.45
C PRO A 263 -14.72 3.13 -6.30
N THR A 264 -14.68 2.56 -5.11
CA THR A 264 -15.55 1.44 -4.78
C THR A 264 -16.97 1.97 -4.64
N LEU A 265 -17.95 1.35 -5.31
CA LEU A 265 -19.36 1.68 -5.20
C LEU A 265 -20.17 0.39 -5.05
N THR A 266 -21.02 0.33 -4.02
CA THR A 266 -21.90 -0.81 -3.76
C THR A 266 -23.34 -0.36 -3.53
N VAL A 267 -24.29 -1.16 -4.01
CA VAL A 267 -25.71 -1.05 -3.68
C VAL A 267 -26.06 -2.24 -2.78
N SER A 268 -26.53 -1.95 -1.57
CA SER A 268 -26.85 -2.97 -0.56
C SER A 268 -28.35 -3.22 -0.41
N ALA A 269 -29.17 -2.24 -0.82
CA ALA A 269 -30.62 -2.39 -0.94
C ALA A 269 -31.12 -1.53 -2.12
N PRO A 270 -31.96 -2.06 -3.02
CA PRO A 270 -32.36 -3.47 -3.12
C PRO A 270 -31.18 -4.39 -3.42
N ARG A 271 -31.29 -5.68 -3.08
CA ARG A 271 -30.31 -6.70 -3.51
C ARG A 271 -30.55 -7.05 -4.97
N ALA A 272 -29.50 -7.52 -5.64
CA ALA A 272 -29.61 -8.05 -6.98
C ALA A 272 -30.58 -9.24 -7.06
N GLY A 273 -31.32 -9.32 -8.16
CA GLY A 273 -32.31 -10.38 -8.36
C GLY A 273 -33.54 -10.20 -7.47
N ASN A 274 -34.11 -11.31 -7.01
CA ASN A 274 -35.38 -11.29 -6.27
C ASN A 274 -35.18 -10.94 -4.79
N ASN A 275 -35.95 -9.96 -4.30
CA ASN A 275 -36.03 -9.57 -2.89
C ASN A 275 -37.34 -10.14 -2.31
N ALA A 276 -37.24 -11.06 -1.35
CA ALA A 276 -38.39 -11.71 -0.71
C ALA A 276 -39.13 -10.80 0.30
N SER A 277 -38.51 -9.68 0.68
CA SER A 277 -39.05 -8.69 1.60
C SER A 277 -39.24 -7.35 0.90
N ALA A 278 -40.19 -6.56 1.40
CA ALA A 278 -40.45 -5.23 0.86
C ALA A 278 -39.19 -4.36 0.93
N VAL A 279 -38.90 -3.64 -0.15
CA VAL A 279 -37.79 -2.69 -0.20
C VAL A 279 -38.30 -1.37 0.34
N SER A 280 -37.80 -0.97 1.51
CA SER A 280 -38.20 0.27 2.19
C SER A 280 -37.19 1.42 2.03
N ALA A 281 -36.03 1.14 1.45
CA ALA A 281 -35.00 2.14 1.20
C ALA A 281 -34.07 1.70 0.06
N LEU A 282 -33.53 2.68 -0.65
CA LEU A 282 -32.39 2.51 -1.55
C LEU A 282 -31.13 2.83 -0.75
N ARG A 283 -30.22 1.86 -0.61
CA ARG A 283 -28.99 1.98 0.18
C ARG A 283 -27.79 1.69 -0.69
N PHE A 284 -26.85 2.60 -0.69
CA PHE A 284 -25.59 2.47 -1.41
C PHE A 284 -24.46 3.10 -0.60
N ALA A 285 -23.23 2.72 -0.89
CA ALA A 285 -22.06 3.26 -0.24
C ALA A 285 -20.90 3.34 -1.24
N PHE A 286 -20.03 4.31 -1.02
CA PHE A 286 -18.84 4.49 -1.83
C PHE A 286 -17.65 4.93 -0.99
N VAL A 287 -16.46 4.53 -1.42
CA VAL A 287 -15.20 4.90 -0.80
C VAL A 287 -14.12 4.96 -1.87
N ASP A 288 -13.21 5.92 -1.72
CA ASP A 288 -11.96 5.95 -2.45
C ASP A 288 -10.82 6.27 -1.48
N ALA A 289 -9.76 5.47 -1.54
CA ALA A 289 -8.63 5.59 -0.60
C ALA A 289 -7.51 6.49 -1.13
N HIS A 290 -7.51 6.80 -2.43
CA HIS A 290 -6.43 7.49 -3.11
C HIS A 290 -6.73 8.98 -3.20
N SER A 291 -7.32 9.45 -4.29
CA SER A 291 -7.64 10.87 -4.49
C SER A 291 -8.86 11.32 -3.68
N GLY A 292 -9.65 10.38 -3.16
CA GLY A 292 -10.86 10.62 -2.40
C GLY A 292 -12.06 10.87 -3.30
N ILE A 293 -13.27 10.84 -2.71
CA ILE A 293 -14.52 11.00 -3.47
C ILE A 293 -14.77 12.46 -3.84
N ASP A 294 -15.25 12.72 -5.07
CA ASP A 294 -15.93 13.97 -5.42
C ASP A 294 -17.44 13.84 -5.10
N PRO A 295 -17.93 14.41 -3.98
CA PRO A 295 -19.34 14.27 -3.60
C PRO A 295 -20.31 14.95 -4.58
N ALA A 296 -19.86 15.94 -5.36
CA ALA A 296 -20.71 16.63 -6.34
C ALA A 296 -21.01 15.77 -7.57
N SER A 297 -20.22 14.71 -7.79
CA SER A 297 -20.37 13.78 -8.92
C SER A 297 -21.45 12.70 -8.70
N LEU A 298 -22.04 12.61 -7.50
CA LEU A 298 -23.04 11.59 -7.19
C LEU A 298 -24.25 11.74 -8.10
N ALA A 299 -24.55 10.69 -8.88
CA ALA A 299 -25.74 10.58 -9.69
C ALA A 299 -26.52 9.33 -9.33
N VAL A 300 -27.83 9.48 -9.09
CA VAL A 300 -28.74 8.40 -8.71
C VAL A 300 -30.00 8.50 -9.55
N SER A 301 -30.37 7.43 -10.24
CA SER A 301 -31.62 7.38 -11.00
C SER A 301 -32.24 5.99 -10.95
N ALA A 302 -33.55 5.92 -11.14
CA ALA A 302 -34.30 4.67 -11.16
C ALA A 302 -35.22 4.64 -12.38
N ASP A 303 -35.49 3.48 -12.96
CA ASP A 303 -36.49 3.33 -14.04
C ASP A 303 -37.93 3.19 -13.51
N PHE A 304 -38.14 3.46 -12.22
CA PHE A 304 -39.42 3.49 -11.54
C PHE A 304 -39.57 4.79 -10.72
N PRO A 305 -40.82 5.17 -10.36
CA PRO A 305 -41.05 6.36 -9.54
C PRO A 305 -40.49 6.22 -8.12
N VAL A 306 -39.86 7.27 -7.59
CA VAL A 306 -39.31 7.30 -6.23
C VAL A 306 -39.75 8.57 -5.51
N ASN A 307 -40.48 8.45 -4.40
CA ASN A 307 -40.92 9.57 -3.55
C ASN A 307 -41.55 10.75 -4.33
N GLY A 308 -42.41 10.44 -5.32
CA GLY A 308 -43.07 11.44 -6.17
C GLY A 308 -42.25 11.93 -7.36
N ARG A 309 -40.98 11.52 -7.50
CA ARG A 309 -40.18 11.74 -8.71
C ARG A 309 -40.56 10.71 -9.79
N PRO A 310 -40.70 11.10 -11.06
CA PRO A 310 -40.95 10.15 -12.15
C PRO A 310 -39.72 9.28 -12.42
N ALA A 311 -39.92 8.15 -13.09
CA ALA A 311 -38.84 7.30 -13.60
C ALA A 311 -37.84 8.12 -14.44
N GLY A 312 -36.55 7.85 -14.28
CA GLY A 312 -35.45 8.53 -14.96
C GLY A 312 -35.05 9.88 -14.35
N ALA A 313 -35.77 10.37 -13.33
CA ALA A 313 -35.36 11.57 -12.61
C ALA A 313 -34.06 11.35 -11.82
N GLU A 314 -33.29 12.42 -11.63
CA GLU A 314 -32.18 12.45 -10.68
C GLU A 314 -32.72 12.43 -9.24
N LEU A 315 -32.05 11.65 -8.39
CA LEU A 315 -32.49 11.32 -7.02
C LEU A 315 -31.40 11.57 -5.97
N ALA A 316 -30.19 12.00 -6.35
CA ALA A 316 -29.09 12.24 -5.43
C ALA A 316 -29.45 13.23 -4.32
N ASP A 317 -30.32 14.22 -4.60
CA ASP A 317 -30.83 15.19 -3.62
C ASP A 317 -31.67 14.55 -2.51
N LEU A 318 -32.22 13.35 -2.73
CA LEU A 318 -33.00 12.61 -1.75
C LEU A 318 -32.13 11.72 -0.83
N ALA A 319 -30.84 11.59 -1.12
CA ALA A 319 -29.95 10.68 -0.40
C ALA A 319 -29.44 11.30 0.90
N ALA A 320 -29.86 10.74 2.03
CA ALA A 320 -29.33 11.09 3.34
C ALA A 320 -27.92 10.49 3.54
N ASP A 321 -27.02 11.28 4.14
CA ASP A 321 -25.70 10.83 4.59
C ASP A 321 -25.83 10.05 5.91
N LEU A 322 -25.31 8.82 5.93
CA LEU A 322 -25.29 7.96 7.12
C LEU A 322 -23.89 7.84 7.76
N GLY A 323 -22.91 8.59 7.28
CA GLY A 323 -21.50 8.46 7.65
C GLY A 323 -20.76 7.35 6.89
N ASP A 324 -19.43 7.43 6.86
CA ASP A 324 -18.53 6.42 6.28
C ASP A 324 -18.86 6.09 4.80
N GLY A 325 -19.20 7.13 4.03
CA GLY A 325 -19.57 6.98 2.62
C GLY A 325 -20.93 6.31 2.36
N ARG A 326 -21.70 5.98 3.40
CA ARG A 326 -23.02 5.36 3.29
C ARG A 326 -24.09 6.40 2.98
N ARG A 327 -25.01 6.03 2.10
CA ARG A 327 -26.13 6.86 1.64
C ARG A 327 -27.43 6.07 1.67
N GLN A 328 -28.52 6.76 1.96
CA GLN A 328 -29.85 6.15 1.96
C GLN A 328 -30.92 7.10 1.43
N ILE A 329 -31.74 6.61 0.51
CA ILE A 329 -33.03 7.21 0.14
C ILE A 329 -34.11 6.37 0.80
N ALA A 330 -34.75 6.88 1.86
CA ALA A 330 -35.90 6.22 2.47
C ALA A 330 -37.10 6.31 1.53
N LEU A 331 -37.78 5.19 1.30
CA LEU A 331 -38.97 5.16 0.44
C LEU A 331 -40.22 5.48 1.27
N GLN A 332 -41.01 6.45 0.82
CA GLN A 332 -42.28 6.82 1.46
C GLN A 332 -43.30 5.68 1.41
N THR A 333 -43.28 4.93 0.30
CA THR A 333 -44.07 3.72 0.11
C THR A 333 -43.10 2.57 -0.18
N PRO A 334 -43.06 1.53 0.67
CA PRO A 334 -42.25 0.34 0.39
C PRO A 334 -42.63 -0.31 -0.95
N ILE A 335 -41.64 -0.82 -1.66
CA ILE A 335 -41.85 -1.61 -2.88
C ILE A 335 -42.11 -3.04 -2.44
N GLU A 336 -43.33 -3.53 -2.65
CA GLU A 336 -43.73 -4.91 -2.32
C GLU A 336 -43.79 -5.84 -3.54
N LEU A 337 -43.92 -5.25 -4.73
CA LEU A 337 -43.95 -5.94 -6.00
C LEU A 337 -43.18 -5.12 -7.03
N ALA A 338 -42.20 -5.73 -7.68
CA ALA A 338 -41.47 -5.15 -8.80
C ALA A 338 -40.93 -6.27 -9.69
N GLU A 339 -40.99 -6.06 -11.00
CA GLU A 339 -40.44 -6.98 -12.00
C GLU A 339 -39.34 -6.27 -12.79
N ASN A 340 -38.11 -6.74 -12.62
CA ASN A 340 -36.93 -6.29 -13.38
C ASN A 340 -36.73 -4.75 -13.38
N TRP A 341 -36.85 -4.14 -12.21
CA TRP A 341 -36.55 -2.72 -12.02
C TRP A 341 -35.04 -2.50 -11.86
N HIS A 342 -34.57 -1.31 -12.23
CA HIS A 342 -33.15 -0.96 -12.20
C HIS A 342 -32.91 0.35 -11.44
N LEU A 343 -32.11 0.26 -10.38
CA LEU A 343 -31.49 1.41 -9.73
C LEU A 343 -30.11 1.65 -10.35
N ARG A 344 -29.79 2.89 -10.73
CA ARG A 344 -28.50 3.30 -11.28
C ARG A 344 -27.84 4.27 -10.33
N VAL A 345 -26.60 3.99 -9.96
CA VAL A 345 -25.77 4.85 -9.12
C VAL A 345 -24.42 5.05 -9.80
N ALA A 346 -23.93 6.29 -9.82
CA ALA A 346 -22.60 6.63 -10.29
C ALA A 346 -21.92 7.60 -9.33
N ILE A 347 -20.60 7.47 -9.19
CA ILE A 347 -19.77 8.35 -8.37
C ILE A 347 -18.37 8.44 -8.98
N ALA A 348 -17.76 9.62 -8.90
CA ALA A 348 -16.39 9.89 -9.30
C ALA A 348 -15.50 10.17 -8.07
N ASP A 349 -14.20 9.93 -8.22
CA ASP A 349 -13.17 10.49 -7.34
C ASP A 349 -12.75 11.90 -7.77
N GLN A 350 -11.80 12.49 -7.04
CA GLN A 350 -11.26 13.82 -7.30
C GLN A 350 -10.39 13.90 -8.58
N GLN A 351 -9.94 12.76 -9.13
CA GLN A 351 -9.20 12.69 -10.39
C GLN A 351 -10.10 12.36 -11.60
N GLY A 352 -11.39 12.16 -11.37
CA GLY A 352 -12.39 11.93 -12.40
C GLY A 352 -12.58 10.47 -12.80
N ASN A 353 -12.04 9.51 -12.05
CA ASN A 353 -12.35 8.10 -12.30
C ASN A 353 -13.75 7.78 -11.80
N ILE A 354 -14.57 7.15 -12.65
CA ILE A 354 -16.01 6.97 -12.38
C ILE A 354 -16.35 5.49 -12.25
N THR A 355 -17.02 5.14 -11.15
CA THR A 355 -17.71 3.85 -11.01
C THR A 355 -19.21 4.00 -11.23
N ARG A 356 -19.81 3.04 -11.93
CA ARG A 356 -21.24 2.98 -12.22
C ARG A 356 -21.77 1.59 -11.85
N VAL A 357 -22.86 1.56 -11.10
CA VAL A 357 -23.59 0.34 -10.75
C VAL A 357 -25.00 0.45 -11.31
N VAL A 358 -25.43 -0.61 -12.01
CA VAL A 358 -26.83 -0.81 -12.40
C VAL A 358 -27.34 -2.00 -11.61
N GLN A 359 -28.15 -1.73 -10.60
CA GLN A 359 -28.74 -2.74 -9.75
C GLN A 359 -30.10 -3.17 -10.32
N ALA A 360 -30.10 -4.26 -11.09
CA ALA A 360 -31.33 -4.94 -11.49
C ALA A 360 -31.89 -5.73 -10.30
N PHE A 361 -33.19 -5.62 -10.05
CA PHE A 361 -33.87 -6.32 -8.97
C PHE A 361 -35.36 -6.55 -9.27
N SER A 362 -35.93 -7.51 -8.56
CA SER A 362 -37.37 -7.77 -8.48
C SER A 362 -37.77 -7.87 -7.01
N VAL A 363 -39.06 -7.72 -6.71
CA VAL A 363 -39.62 -7.88 -5.37
C VAL A 363 -40.88 -8.74 -5.45
N SER A 364 -40.98 -9.75 -4.59
CA SER A 364 -42.13 -10.67 -4.54
C SER A 364 -42.51 -11.00 -3.10
N VAL A 365 -43.04 -10.00 -2.38
CA VAL A 365 -43.44 -10.19 -0.97
C VAL A 365 -44.61 -11.16 -0.87
N GLY A 366 -44.44 -12.24 -0.10
CA GLY A 366 -45.53 -13.18 0.20
C GLY A 366 -45.98 -14.06 -0.97
N GLN A 367 -45.25 -14.08 -2.09
CA GLN A 367 -45.44 -15.09 -3.11
C GLN A 367 -44.45 -16.23 -2.86
N ASP A 368 -44.98 -17.43 -2.54
CA ASP A 368 -44.22 -18.67 -2.50
C ASP A 368 -43.65 -18.92 -3.91
N GLY A 369 -42.43 -18.43 -4.15
CA GLY A 369 -41.79 -18.53 -5.45
C GLY A 369 -41.54 -19.98 -5.82
N VAL A 370 -42.14 -20.43 -6.92
CA VAL A 370 -41.83 -21.67 -7.67
C VAL A 370 -40.35 -21.71 -8.16
N PHE A 371 -39.57 -20.66 -7.88
CA PHE A 371 -38.16 -20.52 -8.22
C PHE A 371 -37.28 -20.20 -6.99
N ALA A 372 -37.70 -20.60 -5.78
CA ALA A 372 -36.93 -20.42 -4.55
C ALA A 372 -35.64 -21.29 -4.50
N ASP A 373 -35.41 -22.14 -5.48
CA ASP A 373 -34.28 -23.07 -5.58
C ASP A 373 -33.18 -22.57 -6.52
N GLY A 374 -32.68 -21.36 -6.26
CA GLY A 374 -31.24 -21.00 -6.34
C GLY A 374 -30.35 -21.63 -7.43
N TYR A 375 -30.82 -21.79 -8.65
CA TYR A 375 -29.98 -22.08 -9.81
C TYR A 375 -29.74 -20.80 -10.60
N GLU A 376 -28.79 -20.00 -10.11
CA GLU A 376 -27.87 -19.20 -10.92
C GLU A 376 -26.45 -19.36 -10.36
#